data_AF-Q6CUS4-F1
#
_entry.id   AF-Q6CUS4-F1
#
_cell.length_a   1.000
_cell.length_b   1.000
_cell.length_c   1.000
_cell.angle_alpha   90.00
_cell.angle_beta   90.00
_cell.angle_gamma   90.00
#
_symmetry.space_group_name_H-M   'P 1'
#
loop_
_entity.id
_entity.type
_entity.pdbx_description
1 polymer ?
#
loop_
_entity_poly.entity_id
_entity_poly.type
_entity_poly.pdbx_seq_one_letter_code
_entity_poly.pdbx_strand_id
1 'polypeptide(L)'
;MDFDELLNLEQEFYQEGYEEGRNENLKHNLLEGKQYGLQVGFQRFQLLGIIYGISDVLIQKFDDAALQKNAKVIKDLIEEIQMDNNQENVAIYEKSIFKIRNKFRLVLMSLHKNISSIDSSSDRLTLEKIESLSREIAGKLHGYTEDDSGSNNETMMQDQTTDW
;
A
#
# COMPACT_ATOMS: atom_id res chain seq x y z
N MET A 1 33.51 -52.37 5.19
CA MET A 1 32.97 -51.02 4.93
C MET A 1 34.14 -50.07 5.11
N ASP A 2 34.48 -49.35 4.07
CA ASP A 2 35.63 -48.44 4.07
C ASP A 2 35.20 -47.09 4.65
N PHE A 3 35.96 -46.54 5.58
CA PHE A 3 35.59 -45.30 6.28
C PHE A 3 35.59 -44.10 5.33
N ASP A 4 36.44 -44.14 4.31
CA ASP A 4 36.52 -43.13 3.26
C ASP A 4 35.26 -43.11 2.37
N GLU A 5 34.62 -44.26 2.14
CA GLU A 5 33.39 -44.34 1.34
C GLU A 5 32.19 -43.70 2.09
N LEU A 6 32.13 -43.87 3.41
CA LEU A 6 31.12 -43.24 4.26
C LEU A 6 31.29 -41.71 4.33
N LEU A 7 32.54 -41.24 4.44
CA LEU A 7 32.85 -39.81 4.48
C LEU A 7 32.51 -39.09 3.16
N ASN A 8 32.79 -39.75 2.03
CA ASN A 8 32.42 -39.22 0.71
C ASN A 8 30.91 -39.13 0.55
N LEU A 9 30.18 -40.14 1.03
CA LEU A 9 28.71 -40.15 1.01
C LEU A 9 28.11 -39.07 1.91
N GLU A 10 28.65 -38.86 3.11
CA GLU A 10 28.23 -37.78 4.02
C GLU A 10 28.44 -36.39 3.38
N GLN A 11 29.61 -36.18 2.75
CA GLN A 11 29.93 -34.93 2.09
C GLN A 11 28.98 -34.66 0.90
N GLU A 12 28.61 -35.70 0.14
CA GLU A 12 27.63 -35.61 -0.94
C GLU A 12 26.25 -35.20 -0.42
N PHE A 13 25.73 -35.86 0.62
CA PHE A 13 24.45 -35.50 1.22
C PHE A 13 24.46 -34.11 1.88
N TYR A 14 25.58 -33.69 2.48
CA TYR A 14 25.71 -32.33 3.01
C TYR A 14 25.60 -31.28 1.90
N GLN A 15 26.25 -31.54 0.77
CA GLN A 15 26.25 -30.64 -0.36
C GLN A 15 24.88 -30.62 -1.06
N GLU A 16 24.24 -31.78 -1.22
CA GLU A 16 22.87 -31.89 -1.74
C GLU A 16 21.88 -31.14 -0.86
N GLY A 17 21.89 -31.37 0.46
CA GLY A 17 21.00 -30.68 1.40
C GLY A 17 21.25 -29.17 1.46
N TYR A 18 22.50 -28.72 1.35
CA TYR A 18 22.82 -27.30 1.25
C TYR A 18 22.29 -26.67 -0.04
N GLU A 19 22.47 -27.34 -1.18
CA GLU A 19 21.99 -26.86 -2.47
C GLU A 19 20.46 -26.85 -2.55
N GLU A 20 19.80 -27.90 -2.04
CA GLU A 20 18.36 -27.99 -1.93
C GLU A 20 17.80 -26.87 -1.04
N GLY A 21 18.34 -26.73 0.18
CA GLY A 21 17.93 -25.69 1.10
C GLY A 21 18.15 -24.29 0.54
N ARG A 22 19.29 -24.04 -0.14
CA ARG A 22 19.56 -22.77 -0.80
C ARG A 22 18.58 -22.49 -1.94
N ASN A 23 18.29 -23.48 -2.77
CA ASN A 23 17.39 -23.33 -3.92
C ASN A 23 15.95 -23.05 -3.47
N GLU A 24 15.47 -23.78 -2.46
CA GLU A 24 14.12 -23.57 -1.92
C GLU A 24 14.00 -22.20 -1.25
N ASN A 25 14.99 -21.81 -0.43
CA ASN A 25 15.03 -20.47 0.17
C ASN A 25 15.03 -19.37 -0.89
N LEU A 26 15.84 -19.48 -1.95
CA LEU A 26 15.88 -18.47 -3.02
C LEU A 26 14.51 -18.34 -3.71
N LYS A 27 13.85 -19.46 -3.98
CA LYS A 27 12.54 -19.48 -4.61
C LYS A 27 11.46 -18.88 -3.70
N HIS A 28 11.45 -19.24 -2.43
CA HIS A 28 10.51 -18.71 -1.43
C HIS A 28 10.69 -17.22 -1.20
N ASN A 29 11.92 -16.76 -0.94
CA ASN A 29 12.22 -15.34 -0.76
C ASN A 29 11.82 -14.50 -1.98
N LEU A 30 12.03 -15.02 -3.18
CA LEU A 30 11.64 -14.32 -4.41
C LEU A 30 10.12 -14.22 -4.56
N LEU A 31 9.39 -15.28 -4.22
CA LEU A 31 7.92 -15.28 -4.25
C LEU A 31 7.36 -14.32 -3.20
N GLU A 32 7.87 -14.39 -1.97
CA GLU A 32 7.46 -13.55 -0.86
C GLU A 32 7.74 -12.07 -1.16
N GLY A 33 8.95 -11.73 -1.61
CA GLY A 33 9.29 -10.35 -1.97
C GLY A 33 8.36 -9.78 -3.04
N LYS A 34 7.94 -10.60 -4.01
CA LYS A 34 6.94 -10.19 -5.02
C LYS A 34 5.55 -9.98 -4.43
N GLN A 35 5.08 -10.91 -3.59
CA GLN A 35 3.78 -10.78 -2.93
C GLN A 35 3.73 -9.56 -2.02
N TYR A 36 4.75 -9.39 -1.18
CA TYR A 36 4.91 -8.23 -0.30
C TYR A 36 4.93 -6.93 -1.10
N GLY A 37 5.73 -6.85 -2.16
CA GLY A 37 5.78 -5.67 -3.03
C GLY A 37 4.42 -5.32 -3.64
N LEU A 38 3.67 -6.32 -4.10
CA LEU A 38 2.32 -6.13 -4.63
C LEU A 38 1.34 -5.65 -3.56
N GLN A 39 1.36 -6.24 -2.36
CA GLN A 39 0.53 -5.80 -1.24
C GLN A 39 0.82 -4.35 -0.86
N VAL A 40 2.08 -3.99 -0.67
CA VAL A 40 2.49 -2.62 -0.32
C VAL A 40 2.07 -1.64 -1.41
N GLY A 41 2.27 -1.98 -2.68
CA GLY A 41 1.82 -1.17 -3.81
C GLY A 41 0.31 -0.94 -3.76
N PHE A 42 -0.48 -2.00 -3.63
CA PHE A 42 -1.94 -1.89 -3.53
C PHE A 42 -2.37 -0.98 -2.38
N GLN A 43 -1.81 -1.15 -1.18
CA GLN A 43 -2.16 -0.31 -0.02
C GLN A 43 -1.82 1.18 -0.24
N ARG A 44 -0.68 1.46 -0.88
CA ARG A 44 -0.26 2.84 -1.21
C ARG A 44 -1.25 3.49 -2.19
N PHE A 45 -1.61 2.81 -3.27
CA PHE A 45 -2.44 3.38 -4.34
C PHE A 45 -3.95 3.30 -4.07
N GLN A 46 -4.41 2.46 -3.14
CA GLN A 46 -5.83 2.30 -2.83
C GLN A 46 -6.51 3.62 -2.43
N LEU A 47 -5.87 4.38 -1.53
CA LEU A 47 -6.40 5.67 -1.09
C LEU A 47 -6.48 6.67 -2.26
N LEU A 48 -5.47 6.67 -3.14
CA LEU A 48 -5.46 7.54 -4.34
C LEU A 48 -6.63 7.20 -5.27
N GLY A 49 -6.90 5.91 -5.49
CA GLY A 49 -8.05 5.47 -6.30
C GLY A 49 -9.39 5.93 -5.71
N ILE A 50 -9.56 5.84 -4.39
CA ILE A 50 -10.77 6.33 -3.70
C ILE A 50 -10.90 7.86 -3.85
N ILE A 51 -9.82 8.61 -3.62
CA ILE A 51 -9.80 10.07 -3.77
C ILE A 51 -10.13 10.47 -5.21
N TYR A 52 -9.57 9.76 -6.20
CA TYR A 52 -9.85 9.97 -7.62
C TYR A 52 -11.32 9.76 -7.92
N GLY A 53 -11.90 8.62 -7.51
CA GLY A 53 -13.31 8.31 -7.74
C GLY A 53 -14.26 9.32 -7.10
N ILE A 54 -13.99 9.74 -5.86
CA ILE A 54 -14.78 10.79 -5.20
C ILE A 54 -14.67 12.10 -5.99
N SER A 55 -13.45 12.51 -6.35
CA SER A 55 -13.23 13.74 -7.12
C SER A 55 -13.95 13.72 -8.47
N ASP A 56 -14.00 12.56 -9.12
CA ASP A 56 -14.71 12.37 -10.39
C ASP A 56 -16.23 12.52 -10.23
N VAL A 57 -16.82 11.92 -9.19
CA VAL A 57 -18.25 12.09 -8.86
C VAL A 57 -18.55 13.56 -8.53
N LEU A 58 -17.67 14.25 -7.79
CA LEU A 58 -17.85 15.66 -7.47
C LEU A 58 -17.89 16.54 -8.72
N ILE A 59 -17.04 16.25 -9.71
CA ILE A 59 -17.03 16.98 -10.98
C ILE A 59 -18.33 16.76 -11.76
N GLN A 60 -18.86 15.54 -11.76
CA GLN A 60 -20.05 15.19 -12.54
C GLN A 60 -21.38 15.59 -11.90
N LYS A 61 -21.44 15.64 -10.57
CA LYS A 61 -22.71 15.79 -9.83
C LYS A 61 -22.95 17.16 -9.21
N PHE A 62 -21.92 17.99 -9.07
CA PHE A 62 -22.04 19.30 -8.43
C PHE A 62 -21.67 20.42 -9.41
N ASP A 63 -22.50 21.46 -9.48
CA ASP A 63 -22.32 22.61 -10.38
C ASP A 63 -21.43 23.74 -9.80
N ASP A 64 -20.76 23.49 -8.67
CA ASP A 64 -19.85 24.46 -8.06
C ASP A 64 -18.51 24.50 -8.83
N ALA A 65 -18.30 25.58 -9.59
CA ALA A 65 -17.09 25.79 -10.39
C ALA A 65 -15.79 25.76 -9.57
N ALA A 66 -15.81 26.23 -8.31
CA ALA A 66 -14.63 26.20 -7.45
C ALA A 66 -14.34 24.76 -6.98
N LEU A 67 -15.39 24.01 -6.63
CA LEU A 67 -15.28 22.60 -6.25
C LEU A 67 -14.76 21.75 -7.41
N GLN A 68 -15.35 21.90 -8.60
CA GLN A 68 -14.94 21.20 -9.81
C GLN A 68 -13.48 21.49 -10.18
N LYS A 69 -13.06 22.76 -10.13
CA LYS A 69 -11.67 23.15 -10.40
C LYS A 69 -10.70 22.47 -9.44
N ASN A 70 -10.99 22.48 -8.14
CA ASN A 70 -10.13 21.86 -7.15
C ASN A 70 -10.09 20.34 -7.27
N ALA A 71 -11.24 19.70 -7.55
CA ALA A 71 -11.33 18.26 -7.82
C ALA A 71 -10.52 17.86 -9.06
N LYS A 72 -10.55 18.67 -10.13
CA LYS A 72 -9.74 18.43 -11.33
C LYS A 72 -8.25 18.50 -11.05
N VAL A 73 -7.79 19.50 -10.29
CA VAL A 73 -6.38 19.60 -9.86
C VAL A 73 -5.95 18.36 -9.06
N ILE A 74 -6.84 17.79 -8.24
CA ILE A 74 -6.54 16.55 -7.52
C ILE A 74 -6.37 15.38 -8.50
N LYS A 75 -7.24 15.25 -9.51
CA LYS A 75 -7.10 14.22 -10.54
C LYS A 75 -5.80 14.35 -11.33
N ASP A 76 -5.48 15.56 -11.78
CA ASP A 76 -4.24 15.85 -12.53
C ASP A 76 -2.99 15.46 -11.71
N LEU A 77 -2.98 15.76 -10.40
CA LEU A 77 -1.89 15.38 -9.49
C LEU A 77 -1.78 13.87 -9.27
N ILE A 78 -2.90 13.14 -9.35
CA ILE A 78 -2.90 11.68 -9.22
C ILE A 78 -2.38 11.04 -10.52
N GLU A 79 -2.77 11.57 -11.67
CA GLU A 79 -2.36 11.07 -13.00
C GLU A 79 -0.87 11.29 -13.28
N GLU A 80 -0.24 12.29 -12.66
CA GLU A 80 1.21 12.53 -12.74
C GLU A 80 2.03 11.42 -12.04
N ILE A 81 1.45 10.71 -11.08
CA ILE A 81 2.15 9.69 -10.29
C ILE A 81 2.41 8.44 -11.14
N GLN A 82 3.69 8.13 -11.32
CA GLN A 82 4.13 6.89 -11.94
C GLN A 82 3.98 5.71 -10.96
N MET A 83 3.52 4.56 -11.46
CA MET A 83 3.29 3.33 -10.66
C MET A 83 4.46 2.36 -10.68
N ASP A 84 5.66 2.83 -11.01
CA ASP A 84 6.87 2.00 -10.95
C ASP A 84 7.53 2.08 -9.56
N ASN A 85 8.49 1.18 -9.32
CA ASN A 85 9.22 1.09 -8.05
C ASN A 85 10.58 1.83 -8.12
N ASN A 86 10.75 2.81 -9.00
CA ASN A 86 11.99 3.59 -9.05
C ASN A 86 12.09 4.53 -7.83
N GLN A 87 13.28 4.62 -7.23
CA GLN A 87 13.51 5.41 -6.01
C GLN A 87 13.08 6.87 -6.15
N GLU A 88 13.30 7.47 -7.33
CA GLU A 88 12.88 8.84 -7.63
C GLU A 88 11.35 8.97 -7.64
N ASN A 89 10.65 8.02 -8.27
CA ASN A 89 9.18 8.02 -8.35
C ASN A 89 8.53 7.76 -7.00
N VAL A 90 9.15 6.93 -6.14
CA VAL A 90 8.73 6.80 -4.74
C VAL A 90 8.85 8.12 -4.00
N ALA A 91 9.95 8.86 -4.16
CA ALA A 91 10.11 10.18 -3.53
C ALA A 91 9.11 11.22 -4.05
N ILE A 92 8.76 11.16 -5.34
CA ILE A 92 7.70 12.00 -5.93
C ILE A 92 6.34 11.63 -5.34
N TYR A 93 6.02 10.33 -5.25
CA TYR A 93 4.80 9.83 -4.64
C TYR A 93 4.63 10.35 -3.21
N GLU A 94 5.64 10.22 -2.34
CA GLU A 94 5.56 10.66 -0.93
C GLU A 94 5.30 12.17 -0.80
N LYS A 95 5.84 12.97 -1.72
CA LYS A 95 5.56 14.42 -1.77
C LYS A 95 4.15 14.72 -2.31
N SER A 96 3.73 14.00 -3.34
CA SER A 96 2.45 14.21 -4.00
C SER A 96 1.28 13.76 -3.12
N ILE A 97 1.37 12.64 -2.41
CA ILE A 97 0.31 12.14 -1.53
C ILE A 97 -0.01 13.16 -0.42
N PHE A 98 0.99 13.80 0.16
CA PHE A 98 0.78 14.84 1.18
C PHE A 98 0.01 16.04 0.61
N LYS A 99 0.39 16.50 -0.60
CA LYS A 99 -0.31 17.59 -1.30
C LYS A 99 -1.74 17.21 -1.65
N ILE A 100 -1.96 16.00 -2.16
CA ILE A 100 -3.28 15.46 -2.53
C ILE A 100 -4.18 15.40 -1.30
N ARG A 101 -3.71 14.82 -0.19
CA ARG A 101 -4.48 14.75 1.07
C ARG A 101 -4.92 16.13 1.56
N ASN A 102 -4.02 17.11 1.55
CA ASN A 102 -4.34 18.46 2.01
C ASN A 102 -5.35 19.16 1.10
N LYS A 103 -5.18 19.06 -0.22
CA LYS A 103 -6.17 19.60 -1.18
C LYS A 103 -7.52 18.91 -1.05
N PHE A 104 -7.52 17.60 -0.86
CA PHE A 104 -8.74 16.83 -0.70
C PHE A 104 -9.48 17.19 0.59
N ARG A 105 -8.79 17.42 1.71
CA ARG A 105 -9.40 17.97 2.94
C ARG A 105 -10.15 19.27 2.67
N LEU A 106 -9.56 20.19 1.89
CA LEU A 106 -10.19 21.46 1.53
C LEU A 106 -11.46 21.24 0.67
N VAL A 107 -11.39 20.32 -0.29
CA VAL A 107 -12.55 19.93 -1.11
C VAL A 107 -13.68 19.36 -0.24
N LEU A 108 -13.37 18.47 0.70
CA LEU A 108 -14.37 17.92 1.63
C LEU A 108 -14.98 19.00 2.54
N MET A 109 -14.18 19.97 3.00
CA MET A 109 -14.68 21.10 3.78
C MET A 109 -15.63 21.98 2.97
N SER A 110 -15.29 22.26 1.71
CA SER A 110 -16.14 23.03 0.79
C SER A 110 -17.44 22.28 0.48
N LEU A 111 -17.33 20.98 0.21
CA LEU A 111 -18.47 20.10 -0.02
C LEU A 111 -19.42 20.10 1.18
N HIS A 112 -18.90 19.91 2.39
CA HIS A 112 -19.70 19.95 3.60
C HIS A 112 -20.42 21.29 3.75
N LYS A 113 -19.75 22.43 3.52
CA LYS A 113 -20.40 23.74 3.55
C LYS A 113 -21.59 23.83 2.57
N ASN A 114 -21.42 23.30 1.36
CA ASN A 114 -22.46 23.26 0.33
C ASN A 114 -23.60 22.28 0.65
N ILE A 115 -23.32 21.20 1.39
CA ILE A 115 -24.33 20.20 1.80
C ILE A 115 -25.05 20.65 3.08
N SER A 116 -24.37 21.22 4.07
CA SER A 116 -24.98 21.70 5.31
C SER A 116 -25.98 22.83 5.10
N SER A 117 -25.85 23.59 4.00
CA SER A 117 -26.87 24.56 3.59
C SER A 117 -28.14 23.90 3.05
N ILE A 118 -28.08 22.63 2.66
CA ILE A 118 -29.19 21.85 2.12
C ILE A 118 -29.78 20.93 3.21
N ASP A 119 -28.92 20.28 4.00
CA ASP A 119 -29.30 19.39 5.09
C ASP A 119 -28.31 19.51 6.27
N SER A 120 -28.79 20.10 7.37
CA SER A 120 -28.01 20.31 8.58
C SER A 120 -27.80 19.03 9.42
N SER A 121 -28.46 17.92 9.05
CA SER A 121 -28.39 16.64 9.77
C SER A 121 -27.41 15.63 9.16
N SER A 122 -26.85 15.95 7.99
CA SER A 122 -25.95 15.05 7.26
C SER A 122 -24.60 14.90 7.98
N ASP A 123 -24.20 13.65 8.23
CA ASP A 123 -22.90 13.33 8.82
C ASP A 123 -21.74 13.80 7.92
N ARG A 124 -20.72 14.41 8.53
CA ARG A 124 -19.61 15.01 7.80
C ARG A 124 -18.68 13.93 7.25
N LEU A 125 -18.50 13.92 5.94
CA LEU A 125 -17.43 13.15 5.29
C LEU A 125 -16.07 13.82 5.57
N THR A 126 -15.18 13.11 6.25
CA THR A 126 -13.82 13.57 6.55
C THR A 126 -12.78 12.66 5.91
N LEU A 127 -11.56 13.17 5.72
CA LEU A 127 -10.47 12.35 5.18
C LEU A 127 -10.17 11.17 6.10
N GLU A 128 -10.28 11.34 7.40
CA GLU A 128 -9.99 10.33 8.41
C GLU A 128 -10.95 9.13 8.29
N LYS A 129 -12.25 9.39 8.03
CA LYS A 129 -13.23 8.33 7.75
C LYS A 129 -12.89 7.57 6.46
N ILE A 130 -12.49 8.29 5.42
CA ILE A 130 -12.09 7.70 4.14
C ILE A 130 -10.81 6.88 4.29
N GLU A 131 -9.82 7.35 5.04
CA GLU A 131 -8.59 6.60 5.33
C GLU A 131 -8.87 5.36 6.19
N SER A 132 -9.81 5.44 7.13
CA SER A 132 -10.26 4.26 7.90
C SER A 132 -10.88 3.21 6.99
N LEU A 133 -11.82 3.62 6.13
CA LEU A 133 -12.45 2.73 5.14
C LEU A 133 -11.41 2.18 4.16
N SER A 134 -10.48 3.01 3.69
CA SER A 134 -9.40 2.58 2.81
C SER A 134 -8.53 1.53 3.48
N ARG A 135 -8.21 1.66 4.77
CA ARG A 135 -7.45 0.64 5.52
C ARG A 135 -8.22 -0.65 5.71
N GLU A 136 -9.52 -0.56 5.96
CA GLU A 136 -10.39 -1.73 6.08
C GLU A 136 -10.46 -2.51 4.76
N ILE A 137 -10.63 -1.80 3.63
CA ILE A 137 -10.66 -2.41 2.29
C ILE A 137 -9.28 -2.95 1.90
N ALA A 138 -8.21 -2.22 2.21
CA ALA A 138 -6.85 -2.61 1.88
C ALA A 138 -6.36 -3.83 2.67
N GLY A 139 -7.04 -4.16 3.77
CA GLY A 139 -6.68 -5.26 4.65
C GLY A 139 -5.36 -5.02 5.39
N LYS A 140 -4.91 -6.06 6.10
CA LYS A 140 -3.58 -6.08 6.73
C LYS A 140 -2.53 -6.58 5.74
N LEU A 141 -1.30 -6.12 5.92
CA LEU A 141 -0.17 -6.73 5.22
C LEU A 141 0.07 -8.12 5.81
N HIS A 142 0.22 -9.12 4.94
CA HIS A 142 0.52 -10.48 5.35
C HIS A 142 1.88 -10.84 4.75
N GLY A 143 2.90 -10.97 5.61
CA GLY A 143 4.09 -11.74 5.26
C GLY A 143 3.70 -13.21 5.09
N TYR A 144 4.40 -13.92 4.22
CA TYR A 144 4.16 -15.36 4.06
C TYR A 144 4.69 -16.08 5.31
N THR A 145 3.79 -16.57 6.17
CA THR A 145 4.14 -17.52 7.23
C THR A 145 3.87 -18.93 6.72
N GLU A 146 4.88 -19.80 6.75
CA GLU A 146 4.75 -21.22 6.36
C GLU A 146 3.66 -21.97 7.16
N ASP A 147 3.27 -21.45 8.33
CA ASP A 147 2.28 -22.03 9.22
C ASP A 147 0.95 -21.26 9.19
N ASP A 148 -0.02 -21.77 8.43
CA ASP A 148 -1.45 -21.54 8.69
C ASP A 148 -1.97 -22.45 9.83
N SER A 149 -1.14 -22.64 10.86
CA SER A 149 -1.54 -23.24 12.14
C SER A 149 -1.49 -22.18 13.22
N GLY A 150 -2.58 -21.41 13.27
CA GLY A 150 -3.04 -20.58 14.37
C GLY A 150 -2.02 -20.24 15.46
N SER A 151 -1.33 -19.12 15.31
CA SER A 151 -0.75 -18.40 16.45
C SER A 151 -0.92 -16.91 16.26
N ASN A 152 -1.42 -16.24 17.30
CA ASN A 152 -1.66 -14.80 17.36
C ASN A 152 -0.35 -14.04 17.12
N ASN A 153 -0.18 -13.46 15.93
CA ASN A 153 1.06 -12.77 15.59
C ASN A 153 1.15 -11.38 16.19
N GLU A 154 2.25 -11.18 16.92
CA GLU A 154 2.77 -9.92 17.39
C GLU A 154 3.02 -8.95 16.22
N THR A 155 2.59 -7.72 16.45
CA THR A 155 2.74 -6.57 15.56
C THR A 155 4.21 -6.20 15.40
N MET A 156 4.82 -6.46 14.25
CA MET A 156 6.05 -5.77 13.84
C MET A 156 5.70 -4.60 12.90
N MET A 157 5.44 -3.43 13.49
CA MET A 157 5.69 -2.17 12.80
C MET A 157 7.19 -1.87 12.95
N GLN A 158 7.99 -2.13 11.93
CA GLN A 158 9.35 -1.59 11.87
C GLN A 158 9.29 -0.24 11.14
N ASP A 159 9.16 0.81 11.94
CA ASP A 159 9.46 2.18 11.57
C ASP A 159 10.96 2.25 11.22
N GLN A 160 11.30 2.26 9.92
CA GLN A 160 12.66 2.57 9.48
C GLN A 160 12.86 4.09 9.52
N THR A 161 12.96 4.61 10.74
CA THR A 161 13.70 5.83 11.03
C THR A 161 14.88 5.46 11.92
N THR A 162 15.99 5.10 11.29
CA THR A 162 17.30 5.23 11.93
C THR A 162 18.28 5.69 10.87
N ASP A 163 18.68 6.93 11.05
CA ASP A 163 19.72 7.64 10.31
C ASP A 163 21.00 6.82 10.17
N TRP A 164 21.66 6.99 9.01
CA TRP A 164 23.10 6.82 8.85
C TRP A 164 23.77 8.19 8.76
#